data_AF-A0A519RJQ7-F1
#
_entry.id   AF-A0A519RJQ7-F1
#
_cell.length_a   1.000
_cell.length_b   1.000
_cell.length_c   1.000
_cell.angle_alpha   90.00
_cell.angle_beta   90.00
_cell.angle_gamma   90.00
#
_symmetry.space_group_name_H-M   'P 1'
#
loop_
_entity.id
_entity.type
_entity.pdbx_description
1 polymer ?
#
loop_
_entity_poly.entity_id
_entity_poly.type
_entity_poly.pdbx_seq_one_letter_code
_entity_poly.pdbx_strand_id
1 'polypeptide(L)'
;GNISEDILKDGRKSLENGLPANGDPSKYDETNWGRVTKLQPVIQAFDNDPVARRAQDVGIDGLSNVDEKTKFATLINQIKAQLNPDAALAFENDPSSDDYSFFRGANFDNNNAGILKRYESYNGTEGNSKTSQQSQQELGLENSASTALPDGEDINRDNNMTQSDEYFQYKISIRPGDLDIGGQYVTDKVTSTVRLANGQSQNATWYQIRIPLAQYQQKVGGIQDFKSIRFIRMFMTNFADTAILRFGKIQLVRGEWRQYNAKNEALNVIADPSLQPASPDNSTIEVSTVNIEENGKRTPIPYVVPPGIIRERDFSNFRGDTRQNEQSLALIVKNLRDGYGRAAFKTAINDFRSYKRLEMFVHLEAMGESTLLDNDLQAFIRIGTDNQDNYYEYNQPLKVTNPGTSDPYAIWPDQNKMDIDLE
;
A
#
# COMPACT_ATOMS: atom_id res chain seq x y z
N GLY A 1 -3.81 10.61 3.67
CA GLY A 1 -4.54 11.88 3.61
C GLY A 1 -3.56 13.01 3.84
N ASN A 2 -3.97 14.00 4.60
CA ASN A 2 -3.06 14.88 5.32
C ASN A 2 -2.89 14.32 6.74
N ILE A 3 -1.67 14.11 7.18
CA ILE A 3 -1.37 13.43 8.44
C ILE A 3 -0.36 14.28 9.17
N SER A 4 -0.54 14.43 10.48
CA SER A 4 0.34 15.22 11.33
C SER A 4 1.77 14.67 11.29
N GLU A 5 2.72 15.54 10.97
CA GLU A 5 4.18 15.30 10.96
C GLU A 5 4.83 15.58 12.32
N ASP A 6 4.08 16.18 13.24
CA ASP A 6 4.40 16.32 14.67
C ASP A 6 4.36 14.93 15.31
N ILE A 7 5.51 14.24 15.34
CA ILE A 7 5.71 12.90 15.90
C ILE A 7 5.74 13.00 17.43
N LEU A 8 6.58 13.90 17.95
CA LEU A 8 6.65 14.28 19.35
C LEU A 8 5.63 15.39 19.60
N LYS A 9 4.50 15.06 20.22
CA LYS A 9 3.35 15.97 20.38
C LYS A 9 3.64 17.17 21.31
N ASP A 10 4.41 18.12 20.84
CA ASP A 10 4.71 19.39 21.51
C ASP A 10 4.50 20.62 20.61
N GLY A 11 4.17 20.41 19.33
CA GLY A 11 3.87 21.47 18.38
C GLY A 11 5.09 22.28 17.94
N ARG A 12 6.31 21.80 18.23
CA ARG A 12 7.58 22.36 17.76
C ARG A 12 8.16 21.40 16.73
N LYS A 13 8.79 21.94 15.67
CA LYS A 13 9.38 21.12 14.62
C LYS A 13 10.78 20.67 15.03
N SER A 14 10.93 19.38 15.37
CA SER A 14 12.25 18.80 15.59
C SER A 14 13.03 18.66 14.28
N LEU A 15 14.33 18.98 14.36
CA LEU A 15 15.27 18.84 13.26
C LEU A 15 16.71 18.83 13.79
N GLU A 16 17.37 17.69 13.63
CA GLU A 16 18.68 17.39 14.20
C GLU A 16 19.79 18.37 13.77
N ASN A 17 19.89 18.67 12.47
CA ASN A 17 20.96 19.54 11.96
C ASN A 17 20.82 21.00 12.41
N GLY A 18 19.69 21.36 13.01
CA GLY A 18 19.49 22.66 13.66
C GLY A 18 20.04 22.74 15.08
N LEU A 19 20.40 21.61 15.70
CA LEU A 19 20.94 21.58 17.05
C LEU A 19 22.36 22.18 17.10
N PRO A 20 22.71 22.90 18.18
CA PRO A 20 24.01 23.54 18.28
C PRO A 20 25.10 22.50 18.57
N ALA A 21 26.13 22.47 17.71
CA ALA A 21 27.29 21.57 17.85
C ALA A 21 28.01 21.65 19.21
N ASN A 22 27.89 22.79 19.91
CA ASN A 22 28.49 23.03 21.23
C ASN A 22 27.49 22.94 22.39
N GLY A 23 26.24 22.54 22.14
CA GLY A 23 25.21 22.43 23.17
C GLY A 23 24.77 23.77 23.77
N ASP A 24 24.91 24.88 23.03
CA ASP A 24 24.56 26.22 23.51
C ASP A 24 23.05 26.37 23.84
N PRO A 25 22.66 26.54 25.12
CA PRO A 25 21.24 26.64 25.51
C PRO A 25 20.51 27.86 24.96
N SER A 26 21.24 28.87 24.48
CA SER A 26 20.60 30.03 23.85
C SER A 26 19.99 29.69 22.48
N LYS A 27 20.41 28.58 21.86
CA LYS A 27 20.05 28.19 20.48
C LYS A 27 18.99 27.10 20.36
N TYR A 28 18.60 26.47 21.47
CA TYR A 28 17.48 25.53 21.52
C TYR A 28 16.46 25.94 22.59
N ASP A 29 15.25 25.41 22.48
CA ASP A 29 14.23 25.38 23.52
C ASP A 29 14.09 23.96 24.05
N GLU A 30 13.66 23.82 25.30
CA GLU A 30 13.29 22.51 25.85
C GLU A 30 11.77 22.32 25.83
N THR A 31 11.34 21.13 25.45
CA THR A 31 9.96 20.68 25.48
C THR A 31 9.80 19.56 26.51
N ASN A 32 8.61 18.95 26.54
CA ASN A 32 8.36 17.77 27.35
C ASN A 32 9.15 16.56 26.84
N TRP A 33 9.43 16.51 25.54
CA TRP A 33 10.09 15.38 24.89
C TRP A 33 11.60 15.57 24.76
N GLY A 34 12.09 16.79 24.59
CA GLY A 34 13.53 17.02 24.57
C GLY A 34 13.93 18.44 24.21
N ARG A 35 14.81 18.60 23.23
CA ARG A 35 15.34 19.88 22.74
C ARG A 35 14.95 20.10 21.28
N VAL A 36 14.49 21.31 20.99
CA VAL A 36 14.16 21.73 19.62
C VAL A 36 14.92 22.99 19.27
N THR A 37 15.47 23.07 18.06
CA THR A 37 16.21 24.25 17.63
C THR A 37 15.33 25.50 17.54
N LYS A 38 15.87 26.66 17.94
CA LYS A 38 15.20 27.96 17.75
C LYS A 38 15.31 28.47 16.32
N LEU A 39 16.36 28.06 15.60
CA LEU A 39 16.67 28.55 14.28
C LEU A 39 16.57 27.40 13.29
N GLN A 40 15.58 27.48 12.41
CA GLN A 40 15.45 26.49 11.35
C GLN A 40 16.58 26.69 10.32
N PRO A 41 17.39 25.65 10.05
CA PRO A 41 18.40 25.70 9.01
C PRO A 41 17.74 25.82 7.63
N VAL A 42 18.41 26.53 6.72
CA VAL A 42 17.92 26.73 5.34
C VAL A 42 17.93 25.43 4.53
N ILE A 43 18.87 24.53 4.85
CA ILE A 43 19.03 23.23 4.22
C ILE A 43 18.98 22.13 5.28
N GLN A 44 18.36 21.01 4.93
CA GLN A 44 18.33 19.80 5.75
C GLN A 44 19.55 18.94 5.42
N ALA A 45 20.70 19.39 5.92
CA ALA A 45 21.97 18.69 5.78
C ALA A 45 22.82 18.97 7.02
N PHE A 46 23.50 17.94 7.49
CA PHE A 46 24.47 18.07 8.55
C PHE A 46 25.77 18.75 8.10
N ASP A 47 26.54 19.22 9.07
CA ASP A 47 27.95 19.59 8.85
C ASP A 47 28.81 18.33 8.58
N ASN A 48 29.94 18.54 7.91
CA ASN A 48 30.97 17.51 7.69
C ASN A 48 31.89 17.33 8.91
N ASP A 49 31.86 18.23 9.89
CA ASP A 49 32.60 18.08 11.15
C ASP A 49 32.05 16.89 11.97
N PRO A 50 32.86 15.84 12.25
CA PRO A 50 32.43 14.70 13.06
C PRO A 50 32.02 15.07 14.49
N VAL A 51 32.59 16.14 15.06
CA VAL A 51 32.22 16.60 16.42
C VAL A 51 30.84 17.22 16.40
N ALA A 52 30.57 18.09 15.42
CA ALA A 52 29.24 18.65 15.23
C ALA A 52 28.21 17.56 14.94
N ARG A 53 28.54 16.59 14.08
CA ARG A 53 27.66 15.46 13.76
C ARG A 53 27.23 14.71 15.01
N ARG A 54 28.16 14.37 15.90
CA ARG A 54 27.86 13.64 17.14
C ARG A 54 26.89 14.40 18.06
N ALA A 55 26.94 15.72 18.05
CA ALA A 55 26.05 16.55 18.86
C ALA A 55 24.68 16.80 18.20
N GLN A 56 24.53 16.50 16.91
CA GLN A 56 23.32 16.73 16.13
C GLN A 56 22.54 15.45 15.83
N ASP A 57 23.23 14.35 15.53
CA ASP A 57 22.69 13.01 15.22
C ASP A 57 22.24 12.29 16.51
N VAL A 58 21.29 12.90 17.21
CA VAL A 58 20.80 12.57 18.56
C VAL A 58 19.29 12.38 18.60
N GLY A 59 18.72 11.96 17.48
CA GLY A 59 17.31 11.61 17.38
C GLY A 59 16.35 12.78 17.23
N ILE A 60 15.06 12.41 17.12
CA ILE A 60 13.97 13.38 16.97
C ILE A 60 13.76 14.17 18.28
N ASP A 61 14.12 13.62 19.43
CA ASP A 61 13.99 14.33 20.71
C ASP A 61 15.11 15.36 20.94
N GLY A 62 16.20 15.31 20.16
CA GLY A 62 17.31 16.25 20.26
C GLY A 62 18.17 16.08 21.51
N LEU A 63 18.13 14.91 22.14
CA LEU A 63 18.89 14.56 23.34
C LEU A 63 19.80 13.37 23.04
N SER A 64 21.04 13.42 23.50
CA SER A 64 21.83 12.19 23.57
C SER A 64 21.31 11.32 24.72
N ASN A 65 21.52 10.01 24.65
CA ASN A 65 21.34 9.08 25.78
C ASN A 65 21.82 9.61 27.16
N VAL A 66 22.91 10.37 27.20
CA VAL A 66 23.44 10.98 28.44
C VAL A 66 22.53 12.11 28.95
N ASP A 67 22.04 12.94 28.04
CA ASP A 67 21.11 14.03 28.36
C ASP A 67 19.71 13.48 28.70
N GLU A 68 19.25 12.42 28.01
CA GLU A 68 18.00 11.74 28.32
C GLU A 68 17.97 11.18 29.74
N LYS A 69 19.04 10.52 30.17
CA LYS A 69 19.21 10.05 31.56
C LYS A 69 18.99 11.17 32.57
N THR A 70 19.41 12.38 32.23
CA THR A 70 19.24 13.56 33.08
C THR A 70 17.81 14.10 33.00
N LYS A 71 17.27 14.26 31.79
CA LYS A 71 15.92 14.79 31.54
C LYS A 71 14.83 13.90 32.15
N PHE A 72 14.97 12.59 31.99
CA PHE A 72 13.98 11.58 32.40
C PHE A 72 14.34 10.86 33.70
N ALA A 73 15.34 11.35 34.47
CA ALA A 73 15.84 10.69 35.68
C ALA A 73 14.74 10.19 36.64
N THR A 74 13.72 11.02 36.88
CA THR A 74 12.58 10.65 37.75
C THR A 74 11.79 9.47 37.20
N LEU A 75 11.46 9.51 35.91
CA LEU A 75 10.71 8.45 35.23
C LEU A 75 11.53 7.15 35.14
N ILE A 76 12.82 7.29 34.82
CA ILE A 76 13.77 6.18 34.75
C ILE A 76 13.81 5.44 36.10
N ASN A 77 13.99 6.16 37.20
CA ASN A 77 14.03 5.55 38.53
C ASN A 77 12.71 4.86 38.91
N GLN A 78 11.56 5.41 38.53
CA GLN A 78 10.25 4.81 38.79
C GLN A 78 10.03 3.50 38.01
N ILE A 79 10.44 3.47 36.74
CA ILE A 79 10.27 2.31 35.85
C ILE A 79 11.26 1.21 36.22
N LYS A 80 12.55 1.55 36.41
CA LYS A 80 13.59 0.57 36.76
C LYS A 80 13.25 -0.25 38.02
N ALA A 81 12.56 0.34 38.99
CA ALA A 81 12.14 -0.34 40.20
C ALA A 81 11.15 -1.50 39.96
N GLN A 82 10.53 -1.57 38.76
CA GLN A 82 9.55 -2.57 38.37
C GLN A 82 10.11 -3.60 37.39
N LEU A 83 11.32 -3.38 36.86
CA LEU A 83 11.95 -4.22 35.85
C LEU A 83 12.93 -5.21 36.47
N ASN A 84 13.19 -6.31 35.77
CA ASN A 84 14.33 -7.16 36.10
C ASN A 84 15.66 -6.42 35.81
N PRO A 85 16.79 -6.84 36.40
CA PRO A 85 18.07 -6.12 36.27
C PRO A 85 18.52 -5.88 34.83
N ASP A 86 18.34 -6.87 33.94
CA ASP A 86 18.77 -6.77 32.54
C ASP A 86 17.91 -5.75 31.76
N ALA A 87 16.59 -5.79 31.95
CA ALA A 87 15.66 -4.84 31.34
C ALA A 87 15.83 -3.43 31.92
N ALA A 88 16.11 -3.31 33.22
CA ALA A 88 16.39 -2.04 33.87
C ALA A 88 17.68 -1.39 33.32
N LEU A 89 18.71 -2.20 33.05
CA LEU A 89 19.96 -1.73 32.44
C LEU A 89 19.75 -1.35 30.97
N ALA A 90 19.00 -2.15 30.20
CA ALA A 90 18.68 -1.84 28.82
C ALA A 90 17.90 -0.52 28.69
N PHE A 91 16.84 -0.35 29.49
CA PHE A 91 16.06 0.89 29.50
C PHE A 91 16.84 2.10 30.01
N GLU A 92 17.74 1.91 30.98
CA GLU A 92 18.61 3.01 31.40
C GLU A 92 19.58 3.43 30.31
N ASN A 93 20.07 2.49 29.49
CA ASN A 93 21.06 2.80 28.45
C ASN A 93 20.45 3.53 27.24
N ASP A 94 19.17 3.30 26.96
CA ASP A 94 18.41 3.90 25.86
C ASP A 94 17.00 4.31 26.35
N PRO A 95 16.88 5.41 27.13
CA PRO A 95 15.61 5.86 27.69
C PRO A 95 14.54 6.22 26.66
N SER A 96 14.91 6.85 25.53
CA SER A 96 14.00 7.23 24.45
C SER A 96 13.73 6.11 23.44
N SER A 97 14.47 4.99 23.52
CA SER A 97 14.31 3.82 22.63
C SER A 97 14.56 4.14 21.15
N ASP A 98 15.52 5.03 20.88
CA ASP A 98 15.80 5.54 19.54
C ASP A 98 17.25 5.28 19.08
N ASP A 99 18.04 4.52 19.85
CA ASP A 99 19.39 4.10 19.48
C ASP A 99 19.44 3.36 18.14
N TYR A 100 20.37 3.79 17.27
CA TYR A 100 20.65 3.10 16.01
C TYR A 100 21.73 2.02 16.14
N SER A 101 21.48 0.85 15.54
CA SER A 101 22.49 -0.19 15.36
C SER A 101 22.62 -0.70 13.92
N PHE A 102 23.85 -0.69 13.39
CA PHE A 102 24.12 -1.22 12.05
C PHE A 102 24.06 -2.76 12.02
N PHE A 103 23.26 -3.32 11.13
CA PHE A 103 22.93 -4.76 11.08
C PHE A 103 24.15 -5.70 10.87
N ARG A 104 25.30 -5.18 10.42
CA ARG A 104 26.57 -5.92 10.26
C ARG A 104 27.61 -5.59 11.34
N GLY A 105 27.20 -4.97 12.45
CA GLY A 105 28.07 -4.72 13.58
C GLY A 105 28.65 -6.01 14.17
N ALA A 106 29.89 -5.95 14.64
CA ALA A 106 30.60 -7.10 15.21
C ALA A 106 29.90 -7.66 16.47
N ASN A 107 29.16 -6.82 17.21
CA ASN A 107 28.31 -7.24 18.32
C ASN A 107 27.29 -8.31 17.91
N PHE A 108 26.67 -8.17 16.74
CA PHE A 108 25.70 -9.15 16.24
C PHE A 108 26.37 -10.45 15.80
N ASP A 109 27.59 -10.37 15.25
CA ASP A 109 28.36 -11.55 14.88
C ASP A 109 28.82 -12.33 16.12
N ASN A 110 29.33 -11.63 17.13
CA ASN A 110 29.77 -12.22 18.41
C ASN A 110 28.62 -12.91 19.14
N ASN A 111 27.40 -12.37 19.04
CA ASN A 111 26.20 -12.96 19.64
C ASN A 111 25.48 -13.95 18.72
N ASN A 112 26.03 -14.25 17.54
CA ASN A 112 25.41 -15.09 16.51
C ASN A 112 23.94 -14.71 16.25
N ALA A 113 23.67 -13.41 16.17
CA ALA A 113 22.33 -12.87 16.05
C ALA A 113 21.70 -13.20 14.70
N GLY A 114 20.45 -13.67 14.73
CA GLY A 114 19.64 -13.90 13.54
C GLY A 114 19.22 -12.60 12.84
N ILE A 115 18.68 -12.73 11.62
CA ILE A 115 18.34 -11.58 10.76
C ILE A 115 17.42 -10.59 11.47
N LEU A 116 16.34 -11.06 12.12
CA LEU A 116 15.38 -10.15 12.77
C LEU A 116 16.03 -9.32 13.88
N LYS A 117 16.87 -9.95 14.72
CA LYS A 117 17.58 -9.26 15.81
C LYS A 117 18.55 -8.20 15.28
N ARG A 118 19.15 -8.40 14.11
CA ARG A 118 20.06 -7.44 13.48
C ARG A 118 19.38 -6.17 12.98
N TYR A 119 18.09 -6.25 12.65
CA TYR A 119 17.31 -5.12 12.14
C TYR A 119 16.39 -4.49 13.19
N GLU A 120 16.39 -4.98 14.43
CA GLU A 120 15.51 -4.51 15.49
C GLU A 120 15.70 -3.02 15.80
N SER A 121 16.95 -2.57 15.93
CA SER A 121 17.32 -1.16 16.19
C SER A 121 17.85 -0.43 14.95
N TYR A 122 17.60 -0.96 13.74
CA TYR A 122 18.13 -0.34 12.51
C TYR A 122 17.39 0.95 12.13
N ASN A 123 16.15 1.10 12.58
CA ASN A 123 15.33 2.29 12.33
C ASN A 123 15.44 3.35 13.43
N GLY A 124 16.36 3.17 14.38
CA GLY A 124 16.68 4.19 15.39
C GLY A 124 17.17 5.49 14.74
N THR A 125 16.99 6.60 15.44
CA THR A 125 17.32 7.94 15.00
C THR A 125 18.65 8.41 15.59
N GLU A 126 18.93 8.19 16.88
CA GLU A 126 20.23 8.54 17.47
C GLU A 126 21.37 7.74 16.81
N GLY A 127 22.31 8.45 16.17
CA GLY A 127 23.51 7.86 15.60
C GLY A 127 23.30 7.14 14.25
N ASN A 128 22.22 7.40 13.53
CA ASN A 128 21.92 6.70 12.27
C ASN A 128 22.65 7.29 11.04
N SER A 129 23.29 8.46 11.22
CA SER A 129 23.91 9.24 10.15
C SER A 129 25.42 9.48 10.35
N LYS A 130 26.08 8.55 11.05
CA LYS A 130 27.53 8.53 11.31
C LYS A 130 28.39 8.84 10.06
N THR A 131 29.41 9.67 10.24
CA THR A 131 30.46 9.90 9.23
C THR A 131 31.32 8.65 9.05
N SER A 132 32.00 8.50 7.89
CA SER A 132 32.94 7.39 7.67
C SER A 132 34.04 7.31 8.73
N GLN A 133 34.48 8.45 9.27
CA GLN A 133 35.46 8.47 10.36
C GLN A 133 34.87 7.88 11.66
N GLN A 134 33.64 8.22 12.01
CA GLN A 134 32.94 7.64 13.17
C GLN A 134 32.68 6.14 12.97
N SER A 135 32.19 5.73 11.80
CA SER A 135 31.98 4.32 11.46
C SER A 135 33.26 3.49 11.58
N GLN A 136 34.39 4.02 11.10
CA GLN A 136 35.68 3.34 11.19
C GLN A 136 36.19 3.26 12.63
N GLN A 137 36.00 4.32 13.43
CA GLN A 137 36.43 4.36 14.82
C GLN A 137 35.61 3.44 15.73
N GLU A 138 34.29 3.38 15.53
CA GLU A 138 33.36 2.68 16.43
C GLU A 138 33.14 1.23 16.02
N LEU A 139 33.07 0.94 14.71
CA LEU A 139 32.71 -0.37 14.18
C LEU A 139 33.81 -1.00 13.30
N GLY A 140 34.84 -0.25 12.92
CA GLY A 140 35.86 -0.72 11.99
C GLY A 140 35.35 -0.90 10.56
N LEU A 141 34.28 -0.19 10.18
CA LEU A 141 33.62 -0.27 8.88
C LEU A 141 33.74 1.05 8.12
N GLU A 142 33.86 1.00 6.80
CA GLU A 142 33.96 2.21 5.95
C GLU A 142 32.72 3.10 6.01
N ASN A 143 31.54 2.48 6.19
CA ASN A 143 30.27 3.17 6.35
C ASN A 143 29.31 2.28 7.15
N SER A 144 28.67 2.89 8.13
CA SER A 144 27.63 2.26 8.95
C SER A 144 26.37 3.12 9.08
N ALA A 145 26.25 4.21 8.31
CA ALA A 145 25.07 5.07 8.34
C ALA A 145 23.92 4.44 7.53
N SER A 146 22.69 4.59 8.01
CA SER A 146 21.48 4.25 7.25
C SER A 146 21.07 5.40 6.32
N THR A 147 21.40 6.64 6.69
CA THR A 147 21.06 7.87 5.97
C THR A 147 22.19 8.89 6.11
N ALA A 148 22.30 9.84 5.18
CA ALA A 148 23.18 11.00 5.29
C ALA A 148 22.41 12.29 5.68
N LEU A 149 21.10 12.17 5.81
CA LEU A 149 20.17 13.27 6.00
C LEU A 149 19.72 13.31 7.46
N PRO A 150 19.57 14.51 8.04
CA PRO A 150 19.08 14.66 9.40
C PRO A 150 17.65 14.17 9.52
N ASP A 151 17.36 13.57 10.67
CA ASP A 151 16.01 13.27 11.08
C ASP A 151 15.29 14.55 11.55
N GLY A 152 13.99 14.57 11.29
CA GLY A 152 13.14 15.71 11.64
C GLY A 152 11.69 15.53 11.25
N GLU A 153 10.86 16.41 11.78
CA GLU A 153 9.40 16.39 11.64
C GLU A 153 8.95 17.15 10.38
N ASP A 154 9.46 16.68 9.24
CA ASP A 154 9.20 17.23 7.89
C ASP A 154 9.43 16.13 6.85
N ILE A 155 8.44 15.25 6.73
CA ILE A 155 8.54 14.01 5.96
C ILE A 155 8.51 14.31 4.47
N ASN A 156 7.73 15.31 4.04
CA ASN A 156 7.64 15.70 2.63
C ASN A 156 8.72 16.73 2.20
N ARG A 157 9.48 17.27 3.15
CA ARG A 157 10.55 18.26 2.95
C ARG A 157 10.08 19.56 2.34
N ASP A 158 8.89 20.02 2.75
CA ASP A 158 8.34 21.31 2.32
C ASP A 158 8.77 22.47 3.25
N ASN A 159 9.67 22.19 4.19
CA ASN A 159 10.17 23.09 5.22
C ASN A 159 9.14 23.54 6.25
N ASN A 160 7.90 23.07 6.20
CA ASN A 160 6.92 23.25 7.26
C ASN A 160 6.78 21.97 8.08
N MET A 161 5.89 22.02 9.09
CA MET A 161 5.44 20.84 9.82
C MET A 161 3.93 20.88 9.85
N THR A 162 3.31 19.89 9.22
CA THR A 162 1.85 19.78 9.26
C THR A 162 1.42 19.24 10.61
N GLN A 163 0.58 19.95 11.36
CA GLN A 163 0.06 19.46 12.65
C GLN A 163 -1.32 18.82 12.54
N SER A 164 -2.05 19.04 11.44
CA SER A 164 -3.43 18.57 11.28
C SER A 164 -3.52 17.12 10.80
N ASP A 165 -4.51 16.41 11.33
CA ASP A 165 -4.86 15.06 10.93
C ASP A 165 -6.19 15.06 10.16
N GLU A 166 -6.10 14.85 8.84
CA GLU A 166 -7.24 14.76 7.94
C GLU A 166 -7.07 13.61 6.95
N TYR A 167 -7.65 12.45 7.26
CA TYR A 167 -7.37 11.23 6.51
C TYR A 167 -8.57 10.29 6.39
N PHE A 168 -8.46 9.42 5.40
CA PHE A 168 -9.30 8.25 5.24
C PHE A 168 -8.60 7.04 5.86
N GLN A 169 -9.32 6.26 6.66
CA GLN A 169 -8.78 5.10 7.36
C GLN A 169 -9.32 3.79 6.79
N TYR A 170 -8.42 2.82 6.67
CA TYR A 170 -8.68 1.45 6.25
C TYR A 170 -8.05 0.51 7.27
N LYS A 171 -8.88 -0.34 7.86
CA LYS A 171 -8.51 -1.38 8.82
C LYS A 171 -8.52 -2.71 8.11
N ILE A 172 -7.41 -3.41 8.19
CA ILE A 172 -7.22 -4.74 7.62
C ILE A 172 -7.05 -5.69 8.80
N SER A 173 -7.87 -6.74 8.85
CA SER A 173 -7.68 -7.80 9.84
C SER A 173 -6.63 -8.79 9.33
N ILE A 174 -5.67 -9.14 10.19
CA ILE A 174 -4.63 -10.13 9.91
C ILE A 174 -4.90 -11.44 10.67
N ARG A 175 -6.12 -11.64 11.17
CA ARG A 175 -6.51 -12.90 11.80
C ARG A 175 -6.50 -14.00 10.73
N PRO A 176 -5.98 -15.21 11.00
CA PRO A 176 -5.91 -16.27 10.00
C PRO A 176 -7.23 -16.56 9.27
N GLY A 177 -8.37 -16.54 9.98
CA GLY A 177 -9.70 -16.76 9.38
C GLY A 177 -10.25 -15.60 8.54
N ASP A 178 -9.71 -14.39 8.68
CA ASP A 178 -10.12 -13.21 7.88
C ASP A 178 -9.28 -13.08 6.60
N LEU A 179 -8.23 -13.91 6.45
CA LEU A 179 -7.30 -13.88 5.32
C LEU A 179 -7.66 -14.86 4.20
N ASP A 180 -8.82 -15.50 4.27
CA ASP A 180 -9.32 -16.34 3.18
C ASP A 180 -9.95 -15.49 2.05
N ILE A 181 -10.04 -16.09 0.85
CA ILE A 181 -10.63 -15.42 -0.32
C ILE A 181 -12.10 -15.08 -0.01
N GLY A 182 -12.49 -13.82 -0.26
CA GLY A 182 -13.80 -13.30 0.14
C GLY A 182 -13.80 -12.62 1.52
N GLY A 183 -12.69 -12.67 2.26
CA GLY A 183 -12.40 -11.75 3.35
C GLY A 183 -12.33 -10.30 2.85
N GLN A 184 -12.44 -9.33 3.77
CA GLN A 184 -12.76 -7.93 3.46
C GLN A 184 -12.01 -7.32 2.25
N TYR A 185 -10.70 -7.54 2.16
CA TYR A 185 -9.85 -7.00 1.09
C TYR A 185 -8.98 -8.05 0.40
N VAL A 186 -9.16 -9.34 0.70
CA VAL A 186 -8.33 -10.42 0.13
C VAL A 186 -8.90 -10.84 -1.22
N THR A 187 -8.14 -10.59 -2.28
CA THR A 187 -8.54 -10.92 -3.66
C THR A 187 -7.95 -12.22 -4.16
N ASP A 188 -6.81 -12.64 -3.62
CA ASP A 188 -6.14 -13.88 -4.01
C ASP A 188 -5.31 -14.47 -2.87
N LYS A 189 -5.10 -15.78 -2.92
CA LYS A 189 -4.33 -16.56 -1.93
C LYS A 189 -3.62 -17.70 -2.65
N VAL A 190 -2.29 -17.68 -2.64
CA VAL A 190 -1.46 -18.69 -3.29
C VAL A 190 -0.51 -19.32 -2.28
N THR A 191 -0.63 -20.63 -2.06
CA THR A 191 0.32 -21.39 -1.24
C THR A 191 1.39 -22.01 -2.14
N SER A 192 2.65 -21.76 -1.83
CA SER A 192 3.81 -22.27 -2.56
C SER A 192 4.74 -23.04 -1.63
N THR A 193 5.26 -24.19 -2.09
CA THR A 193 6.30 -24.93 -1.36
C THR A 193 7.67 -24.37 -1.75
N VAL A 194 8.41 -23.85 -0.77
CA VAL A 194 9.74 -23.26 -0.93
C VAL A 194 10.80 -24.12 -0.27
N ARG A 195 11.96 -24.25 -0.92
CA ARG A 195 13.14 -24.91 -0.33
C ARG A 195 13.98 -23.87 0.40
N LEU A 196 14.15 -24.06 1.71
CA LEU A 196 14.94 -23.22 2.59
C LEU A 196 16.44 -23.48 2.42
N ALA A 197 17.27 -22.53 2.85
CA ALA A 197 18.73 -22.64 2.80
C ALA A 197 19.28 -23.82 3.61
N ASN A 198 18.57 -24.25 4.65
CA ASN A 198 18.91 -25.44 5.45
C ASN A 198 18.54 -26.77 4.74
N GLY A 199 18.02 -26.70 3.50
CA GLY A 199 17.63 -27.85 2.69
C GLY A 199 16.20 -28.36 2.92
N GLN A 200 15.50 -27.90 3.95
CA GLN A 200 14.11 -28.28 4.24
C GLN A 200 13.12 -27.58 3.29
N SER A 201 11.93 -28.16 3.12
CA SER A 201 10.85 -27.53 2.37
C SER A 201 9.77 -27.01 3.32
N GLN A 202 9.24 -25.82 3.06
CA GLN A 202 8.19 -25.20 3.85
C GLN A 202 7.12 -24.62 2.92
N ASN A 203 5.86 -24.65 3.34
CA ASN A 203 4.80 -23.93 2.63
C ASN A 203 4.76 -22.47 3.07
N ALA A 204 4.81 -21.57 2.09
CA ALA A 204 4.64 -20.14 2.26
C ALA A 204 3.39 -19.68 1.49
N THR A 205 2.48 -19.01 2.20
CA THR A 205 1.25 -18.47 1.62
C THR A 205 1.42 -17.00 1.31
N TRP A 206 1.10 -16.63 0.06
CA TRP A 206 1.04 -15.26 -0.40
C TRP A 206 -0.42 -14.81 -0.46
N TYR A 207 -0.70 -13.67 0.16
CA TYR A 207 -2.02 -13.05 0.16
C TYR A 207 -1.98 -11.78 -0.69
N GLN A 208 -2.90 -11.65 -1.64
CA GLN A 208 -3.10 -10.42 -2.39
C GLN A 208 -4.22 -9.62 -1.72
N ILE A 209 -3.86 -8.43 -1.22
CA ILE A 209 -4.80 -7.51 -0.56
C ILE A 209 -5.01 -6.31 -1.48
N ARG A 210 -6.26 -6.04 -1.85
CA ARG A 210 -6.66 -4.91 -2.70
C ARG A 210 -7.66 -4.04 -1.95
N ILE A 211 -7.26 -2.80 -1.66
CA ILE A 211 -8.07 -1.86 -0.89
C ILE A 211 -8.69 -0.84 -1.85
N PRO A 212 -10.02 -0.82 -2.04
CA PRO A 212 -10.69 0.20 -2.81
C PRO A 212 -10.67 1.54 -2.05
N LEU A 213 -9.85 2.50 -2.49
CA LEU A 213 -9.66 3.76 -1.77
C LEU A 213 -10.96 4.54 -1.57
N ALA A 214 -11.89 4.52 -2.54
CA ALA A 214 -13.17 5.21 -2.41
C ALA A 214 -14.06 4.68 -1.27
N GLN A 215 -13.85 3.43 -0.83
CA GLN A 215 -14.64 2.76 0.21
C GLN A 215 -13.89 2.75 1.55
N TYR A 216 -13.63 3.95 2.08
CA TYR A 216 -13.01 4.11 3.39
C TYR A 216 -13.98 3.77 4.52
N GLN A 217 -13.45 3.34 5.66
CA GLN A 217 -14.27 2.94 6.81
C GLN A 217 -14.51 4.12 7.76
N GLN A 218 -13.54 5.03 7.84
CA GLN A 218 -13.62 6.23 8.66
C GLN A 218 -12.97 7.40 7.94
N LYS A 219 -13.57 8.58 8.09
CA LYS A 219 -13.02 9.88 7.71
C LYS A 219 -12.72 10.66 8.99
N VAL A 220 -11.48 11.12 9.13
CA VAL A 220 -11.02 11.95 10.24
C VAL A 220 -10.74 13.36 9.72
N GLY A 221 -11.12 14.39 10.48
CA GLY A 221 -10.91 15.79 10.12
C GLY A 221 -11.82 16.29 8.97
N GLY A 222 -11.38 17.36 8.29
CA GLY A 222 -12.14 18.09 7.28
C GLY A 222 -11.99 17.59 5.83
N ILE A 223 -11.26 16.50 5.58
CA ILE A 223 -10.92 16.01 4.23
C ILE A 223 -12.14 15.67 3.37
N GLN A 224 -12.30 16.27 2.19
CA GLN A 224 -13.51 16.10 1.37
C GLN A 224 -13.38 15.00 0.32
N ASP A 225 -12.26 14.94 -0.38
CA ASP A 225 -12.04 14.03 -1.50
C ASP A 225 -10.56 13.59 -1.60
N PHE A 226 -10.25 12.79 -2.62
CA PHE A 226 -8.92 12.25 -2.88
C PHE A 226 -8.04 13.15 -3.76
N LYS A 227 -8.42 14.42 -4.02
CA LYS A 227 -7.64 15.30 -4.91
C LYS A 227 -6.30 15.71 -4.31
N SER A 228 -6.20 15.79 -2.98
CA SER A 228 -4.99 16.19 -2.27
C SER A 228 -4.66 15.20 -1.16
N ILE A 229 -3.91 14.14 -1.50
CA ILE A 229 -3.39 13.16 -0.56
C ILE A 229 -1.86 13.29 -0.55
N ARG A 230 -1.29 13.59 0.62
CA ARG A 230 0.16 13.83 0.79
C ARG A 230 0.86 12.64 1.46
N PHE A 231 0.22 12.06 2.46
CA PHE A 231 0.82 11.05 3.32
C PHE A 231 0.01 9.75 3.34
N ILE A 232 0.74 8.65 3.49
CA ILE A 232 0.21 7.33 3.83
C ILE A 232 0.92 6.88 5.10
N ARG A 233 0.16 6.56 6.15
CA ARG A 233 0.66 5.98 7.39
C ARG A 233 0.04 4.61 7.58
N MET A 234 0.89 3.60 7.78
CA MET A 234 0.47 2.26 8.18
C MET A 234 0.93 2.02 9.61
N PHE A 235 0.08 1.42 10.42
CA PHE A 235 0.42 1.08 11.80
C PHE A 235 -0.30 -0.21 12.20
N MET A 236 0.28 -0.91 13.16
CA MET A 236 -0.16 -2.22 13.62
C MET A 236 -0.61 -2.10 15.07
N THR A 237 -1.76 -2.69 15.42
CA THR A 237 -2.29 -2.67 16.79
C THR A 237 -2.92 -4.02 17.13
N ASN A 238 -3.08 -4.29 18.43
CA ASN A 238 -3.78 -5.48 18.94
C ASN A 238 -3.11 -6.83 18.59
N PHE A 239 -1.78 -6.86 18.52
CA PHE A 239 -1.02 -8.10 18.50
C PHE A 239 -0.68 -8.52 19.93
N ALA A 240 -0.89 -9.80 20.25
CA ALA A 240 -0.61 -10.34 21.58
C ALA A 240 0.89 -10.60 21.81
N ASP A 241 1.64 -10.78 20.73
CA ASP A 241 3.07 -11.05 20.71
C ASP A 241 3.64 -10.51 19.38
N THR A 242 4.94 -10.72 19.16
CA THR A 242 5.72 -10.37 17.99
C THR A 242 5.01 -10.78 16.70
N ALA A 243 4.76 -9.80 15.84
CA ALA A 243 4.16 -10.00 14.53
C ALA A 243 5.07 -9.43 13.44
N ILE A 244 5.31 -10.22 12.39
CA ILE A 244 6.19 -9.85 11.28
C ILE A 244 5.39 -9.92 10.00
N LEU A 245 5.12 -8.76 9.40
CA LEU A 245 4.50 -8.66 8.09
C LEU A 245 5.57 -8.45 7.03
N ARG A 246 5.55 -9.28 5.99
CA ARG A 246 6.42 -9.15 4.82
C ARG A 246 5.57 -8.79 3.62
N PHE A 247 5.82 -7.62 3.06
CA PHE A 247 5.12 -7.15 1.87
C PHE A 247 5.98 -7.44 0.65
N GLY A 248 5.54 -8.35 -0.22
CA GLY A 248 6.23 -8.61 -1.49
C GLY A 248 6.18 -7.41 -2.42
N LYS A 249 5.05 -6.68 -2.42
CA LYS A 249 4.85 -5.45 -3.18
C LYS A 249 3.78 -4.60 -2.50
N ILE A 250 4.05 -3.30 -2.36
CA ILE A 250 3.05 -2.29 -1.99
C ILE A 250 2.97 -1.30 -3.14
N GLN A 251 1.77 -1.05 -3.64
CA GLN A 251 1.56 -0.16 -4.78
C GLN A 251 0.23 0.56 -4.68
N LEU A 252 0.22 1.82 -5.14
CA LEU A 252 -1.01 2.53 -5.46
C LEU A 252 -1.30 2.28 -6.94
N VAL A 253 -2.40 1.58 -7.21
CA VAL A 253 -2.81 1.25 -8.57
C VAL A 253 -3.89 2.24 -9.02
N ARG A 254 -3.69 2.86 -10.18
CA ARG A 254 -4.69 3.68 -10.83
C ARG A 254 -5.40 2.86 -11.91
N GLY A 255 -6.72 2.72 -11.79
CA GLY A 255 -7.55 2.21 -12.86
C GLY A 255 -7.79 3.29 -13.92
N GLU A 256 -7.70 2.92 -15.20
CA GLU A 256 -8.12 3.79 -16.31
C GLU A 256 -9.64 3.81 -16.47
N TRP A 257 -10.32 2.78 -15.97
CA TRP A 257 -11.77 2.64 -15.96
C TRP A 257 -12.36 3.21 -14.68
N ARG A 258 -13.48 3.93 -14.81
CA ARG A 258 -14.22 4.53 -13.70
C ARG A 258 -15.57 3.85 -13.53
N GLN A 259 -16.02 3.71 -12.30
CA GLN A 259 -17.38 3.26 -12.01
C GLN A 259 -18.39 4.28 -12.54
N TYR A 260 -19.34 3.83 -13.35
CA TYR A 260 -20.49 4.65 -13.72
C TYR A 260 -21.49 4.65 -12.56
N ASN A 261 -22.05 5.82 -12.25
CA ASN A 261 -23.00 6.01 -11.15
C ASN A 261 -22.54 5.48 -9.78
N ALA A 262 -21.28 5.72 -9.40
CA ALA A 262 -20.72 5.24 -8.12
C ALA A 262 -21.49 5.73 -6.86
N LYS A 263 -22.21 6.87 -6.98
CA LYS A 263 -23.05 7.44 -5.91
C LYS A 263 -24.48 6.91 -5.89
N ASN A 264 -24.85 6.04 -6.84
CA ASN A 264 -26.19 5.45 -6.97
C ASN A 264 -27.30 6.51 -7.08
N GLU A 265 -27.07 7.54 -7.89
CA GLU A 265 -27.99 8.65 -8.15
C GLU A 265 -29.09 8.22 -9.13
N ALA A 266 -30.34 8.61 -8.87
CA ALA A 266 -31.52 8.19 -9.65
C ALA A 266 -31.44 8.57 -11.14
N LEU A 267 -30.89 9.75 -11.45
CA LEU A 267 -30.74 10.25 -12.84
C LEU A 267 -29.77 9.43 -13.68
N ASN A 268 -28.88 8.67 -13.03
CA ASN A 268 -27.81 7.92 -13.69
C ASN A 268 -28.06 6.39 -13.60
N VAL A 269 -29.28 5.96 -13.30
CA VAL A 269 -29.64 4.54 -13.23
C VAL A 269 -29.73 3.96 -14.64
N ILE A 270 -29.03 2.85 -14.85
CA ILE A 270 -29.22 2.00 -16.04
C ILE A 270 -30.28 0.98 -15.67
N ALA A 271 -31.46 1.07 -16.27
CA ALA A 271 -32.54 0.13 -16.07
C ALA A 271 -33.33 -0.04 -17.37
N ASP A 272 -33.99 -1.18 -17.48
CA ASP A 272 -34.91 -1.49 -18.57
C ASP A 272 -35.95 -0.35 -18.72
N PRO A 273 -36.25 0.10 -19.95
CA PRO A 273 -37.26 1.13 -20.20
C PRO A 273 -38.63 0.84 -19.56
N SER A 274 -38.99 -0.43 -19.37
CA SER A 274 -40.23 -0.86 -18.70
C SER A 274 -40.28 -0.56 -17.20
N LEU A 275 -39.14 -0.28 -16.57
CA LEU A 275 -39.01 0.02 -15.14
C LEU A 275 -38.98 1.53 -14.85
N GLN A 276 -39.19 2.39 -15.84
CA GLN A 276 -39.10 3.84 -15.67
C GLN A 276 -40.37 4.45 -15.02
N PRO A 277 -40.23 5.40 -14.06
CA PRO A 277 -38.98 5.93 -13.52
C PRO A 277 -38.29 4.94 -12.57
N ALA A 278 -37.04 4.60 -12.88
CA ALA A 278 -36.29 3.64 -12.09
C ALA A 278 -35.69 4.29 -10.84
N SER A 279 -35.86 3.64 -9.69
CA SER A 279 -35.17 4.04 -8.45
C SER A 279 -33.87 3.27 -8.30
N PRO A 280 -32.86 3.82 -7.63
CA PRO A 280 -31.61 3.10 -7.39
C PRO A 280 -31.83 1.73 -6.72
N ASP A 281 -31.25 0.67 -7.27
CA ASP A 281 -31.46 -0.73 -6.84
C ASP A 281 -30.55 -1.20 -5.70
N ASN A 282 -29.70 -0.30 -5.18
CA ASN A 282 -28.68 -0.56 -4.15
C ASN A 282 -27.64 -1.63 -4.53
N SER A 283 -27.57 -2.05 -5.80
CA SER A 283 -26.50 -2.90 -6.27
C SER A 283 -25.18 -2.14 -6.30
N THR A 284 -24.09 -2.85 -6.03
CA THR A 284 -22.74 -2.29 -5.98
C THR A 284 -21.89 -2.85 -7.10
N ILE A 285 -20.95 -2.04 -7.60
CA ILE A 285 -19.97 -2.44 -8.60
C ILE A 285 -18.57 -2.14 -8.09
N GLU A 286 -17.66 -3.11 -8.27
CA GLU A 286 -16.24 -2.93 -8.08
C GLU A 286 -15.55 -3.10 -9.45
N VAL A 287 -14.64 -2.18 -9.75
CA VAL A 287 -13.92 -2.16 -11.03
C VAL A 287 -12.47 -2.47 -10.72
N SER A 288 -11.94 -3.51 -11.35
CA SER A 288 -10.57 -3.96 -11.11
C SER A 288 -9.97 -4.59 -12.36
N THR A 289 -8.76 -5.13 -12.24
CA THR A 289 -8.09 -5.84 -13.33
C THR A 289 -7.68 -7.24 -12.88
N VAL A 290 -7.76 -8.18 -13.81
CA VAL A 290 -7.21 -9.53 -13.71
C VAL A 290 -6.14 -9.71 -14.78
N ASN A 291 -5.08 -10.43 -14.46
CA ASN A 291 -3.95 -10.60 -15.38
C ASN A 291 -3.29 -11.97 -15.28
N ILE A 292 -2.57 -12.36 -16.34
CA ILE A 292 -1.96 -13.69 -16.45
C ILE A 292 -0.85 -13.95 -15.42
N GLU A 293 -0.09 -12.92 -15.05
CA GLU A 293 1.04 -13.07 -14.14
C GLU A 293 0.59 -13.21 -12.67
N GLU A 294 -0.42 -12.46 -12.25
CA GLU A 294 -0.91 -12.47 -10.87
C GLU A 294 -2.06 -13.45 -10.66
N ASN A 295 -2.96 -13.61 -11.63
CA ASN A 295 -4.22 -14.36 -11.48
C ASN A 295 -4.29 -15.63 -12.35
N GLY A 296 -3.21 -16.00 -13.03
CA GLY A 296 -3.15 -17.23 -13.83
C GLY A 296 -3.25 -18.54 -13.03
N LYS A 297 -3.21 -18.46 -11.69
CA LYS A 297 -3.39 -19.59 -10.77
C LYS A 297 -4.57 -19.42 -9.80
N ARG A 298 -5.42 -18.43 -10.05
CA ARG A 298 -6.60 -18.13 -9.23
C ARG A 298 -7.58 -19.31 -9.25
N THR A 299 -8.28 -19.53 -8.14
CA THR A 299 -9.37 -20.51 -7.98
C THR A 299 -10.70 -19.77 -7.79
N PRO A 300 -11.84 -20.25 -8.34
CA PRO A 300 -12.04 -21.52 -9.05
C PRO A 300 -11.70 -21.50 -10.54
N ILE A 301 -11.57 -20.31 -11.14
CA ILE A 301 -11.25 -20.15 -12.57
C ILE A 301 -9.99 -19.28 -12.68
N PRO A 302 -8.89 -19.83 -13.25
CA PRO A 302 -7.68 -19.07 -13.47
C PRO A 302 -7.85 -18.12 -14.64
N TYR A 303 -7.08 -17.03 -14.64
CA TYR A 303 -7.01 -16.16 -15.81
C TYR A 303 -6.17 -16.82 -16.91
N VAL A 304 -6.74 -17.02 -18.09
CA VAL A 304 -6.06 -17.53 -19.28
C VAL A 304 -6.19 -16.53 -20.42
N VAL A 305 -5.17 -16.44 -21.26
CA VAL A 305 -5.19 -15.55 -22.43
C VAL A 305 -6.32 -15.98 -23.38
N PRO A 306 -7.16 -15.05 -23.87
CA PRO A 306 -8.22 -15.39 -24.82
C PRO A 306 -7.71 -16.10 -26.08
N PRO A 307 -8.48 -17.04 -26.65
CA PRO A 307 -8.10 -17.73 -27.88
C PRO A 307 -7.72 -16.76 -29.02
N GLY A 308 -6.62 -17.04 -29.71
CA GLY A 308 -6.13 -16.23 -30.82
C GLY A 308 -5.29 -15.01 -30.42
N ILE A 309 -5.24 -14.64 -29.14
CA ILE A 309 -4.37 -13.58 -28.65
C ILE A 309 -3.00 -14.16 -28.28
N ILE A 310 -1.95 -13.55 -28.82
CA ILE A 310 -0.56 -13.92 -28.54
C ILE A 310 0.07 -12.81 -27.71
N ARG A 311 0.67 -13.19 -26.58
CA ARG A 311 1.41 -12.24 -25.73
C ARG A 311 2.61 -11.71 -26.50
N GLU A 312 2.73 -10.38 -26.52
CA GLU A 312 3.85 -9.70 -27.13
C GLU A 312 5.17 -10.06 -26.42
N ARG A 313 6.25 -10.19 -27.19
CA ARG A 313 7.58 -10.45 -26.65
C ARG A 313 8.29 -9.14 -26.40
N ASP A 314 8.87 -9.02 -25.21
CA ASP A 314 9.73 -7.89 -24.86
C ASP A 314 11.16 -8.17 -25.33
N PHE A 315 11.59 -7.45 -26.37
CA PHE A 315 12.95 -7.54 -26.92
C PHE A 315 13.97 -6.68 -26.17
N SER A 316 13.57 -5.89 -25.17
CA SER A 316 14.49 -5.08 -24.37
C SER A 316 15.36 -5.91 -23.41
N ASN A 317 14.91 -7.12 -23.07
CA ASN A 317 15.64 -8.02 -22.17
C ASN A 317 16.59 -8.93 -22.95
N PHE A 318 17.84 -9.03 -22.50
CA PHE A 318 18.91 -9.83 -23.13
C PHE A 318 18.57 -11.32 -23.31
N ARG A 319 17.60 -11.85 -22.54
CA ARG A 319 17.15 -13.25 -22.61
C ARG A 319 16.08 -13.54 -23.67
N GLY A 320 15.47 -12.52 -24.31
CA GLY A 320 14.60 -12.66 -25.49
C GLY A 320 13.28 -13.44 -25.34
N ASP A 321 12.98 -14.03 -24.18
CA ASP A 321 11.73 -14.78 -23.91
C ASP A 321 10.88 -14.14 -22.81
N THR A 322 11.10 -12.86 -22.52
CA THR A 322 10.20 -12.12 -21.62
C THR A 322 8.94 -11.77 -22.40
N ARG A 323 7.77 -12.04 -21.81
CA ARG A 323 6.47 -11.75 -22.43
C ARG A 323 5.81 -10.60 -21.70
N GLN A 324 5.21 -9.68 -22.44
CA GLN A 324 4.41 -8.61 -21.87
C GLN A 324 3.22 -9.17 -21.11
N ASN A 325 2.78 -8.42 -20.11
CA ASN A 325 1.61 -8.80 -19.32
C ASN A 325 0.34 -8.65 -20.18
N GLU A 326 -0.63 -9.52 -19.96
CA GLU A 326 -1.93 -9.51 -20.62
C GLU A 326 -3.00 -9.45 -19.54
N GLN A 327 -3.96 -8.54 -19.71
CA GLN A 327 -4.89 -8.15 -18.65
C GLN A 327 -6.28 -7.87 -19.22
N SER A 328 -7.30 -8.18 -18.41
CA SER A 328 -8.70 -7.86 -18.69
C SER A 328 -9.32 -7.01 -17.58
N LEU A 329 -10.35 -6.25 -17.96
CA LEU A 329 -11.22 -5.54 -17.03
C LEU A 329 -12.08 -6.54 -16.25
N ALA A 330 -12.09 -6.43 -14.92
CA ALA A 330 -12.95 -7.22 -14.05
C ALA A 330 -14.00 -6.32 -13.40
N LEU A 331 -15.28 -6.61 -13.68
CA LEU A 331 -16.42 -5.95 -13.09
C LEU A 331 -17.09 -6.91 -12.10
N ILE A 332 -17.01 -6.61 -10.81
CA ILE A 332 -17.65 -7.42 -9.77
C ILE A 332 -18.93 -6.71 -9.36
N VAL A 333 -20.08 -7.30 -9.67
CA VAL A 333 -21.39 -6.73 -9.36
C VAL A 333 -22.05 -7.55 -8.25
N LYS A 334 -22.62 -6.87 -7.25
CA LYS A 334 -23.30 -7.49 -6.11
C LYS A 334 -24.72 -6.94 -5.97
N ASN A 335 -25.67 -7.83 -5.69
CA ASN A 335 -27.10 -7.51 -5.46
C ASN A 335 -27.79 -6.82 -6.64
N LEU A 336 -27.42 -7.15 -7.88
CA LEU A 336 -28.07 -6.61 -9.08
C LEU A 336 -29.53 -7.08 -9.14
N ARG A 337 -30.47 -6.14 -9.28
CA ARG A 337 -31.89 -6.48 -9.46
C ARG A 337 -32.20 -6.73 -10.92
N ASP A 338 -33.20 -7.57 -11.16
CA ASP A 338 -33.69 -7.83 -12.51
C ASP A 338 -34.10 -6.52 -13.22
N GLY A 339 -33.72 -6.41 -14.50
CA GLY A 339 -33.87 -5.21 -15.31
C GLY A 339 -32.95 -4.03 -14.95
N TYR A 340 -31.98 -4.18 -14.04
CA TYR A 340 -30.99 -3.14 -13.73
C TYR A 340 -29.61 -3.47 -14.31
N GLY A 341 -28.85 -2.42 -14.63
CA GLY A 341 -27.49 -2.49 -15.14
C GLY A 341 -26.48 -1.75 -14.27
N ARG A 342 -25.22 -2.19 -14.35
CA ARG A 342 -24.05 -1.50 -13.81
C ARG A 342 -22.96 -1.47 -14.87
N ALA A 343 -22.19 -0.40 -14.91
CA ALA A 343 -21.16 -0.19 -15.92
C ALA A 343 -19.90 0.43 -15.35
N ALA A 344 -18.80 0.22 -16.07
CA ALA A 344 -17.62 1.06 -15.99
C ALA A 344 -17.49 1.84 -17.30
N PHE A 345 -16.87 3.02 -17.24
CA PHE A 345 -16.62 3.84 -18.41
C PHE A 345 -15.19 4.33 -18.46
N LYS A 346 -14.72 4.59 -19.68
CA LYS A 346 -13.44 5.23 -19.97
C LYS A 346 -13.68 6.21 -21.10
N THR A 347 -13.16 7.43 -20.95
CA THR A 347 -13.13 8.39 -22.04
C THR A 347 -11.95 8.05 -22.95
N ALA A 348 -12.23 7.81 -24.22
CA ALA A 348 -11.22 7.55 -25.25
C ALA A 348 -11.61 8.26 -26.54
N ILE A 349 -10.61 8.62 -27.34
CA ILE A 349 -10.79 9.18 -28.68
C ILE A 349 -10.38 8.08 -29.65
N ASN A 350 -11.38 7.39 -30.20
CA ASN A 350 -11.18 6.34 -31.20
C ASN A 350 -12.08 6.63 -32.40
N ASP A 351 -11.53 6.52 -33.60
CA ASP A 351 -12.29 6.61 -34.85
C ASP A 351 -12.51 5.21 -35.42
N PHE A 352 -13.71 4.67 -35.23
CA PHE A 352 -14.05 3.32 -35.67
C PHE A 352 -14.48 3.24 -37.15
N ARG A 353 -14.66 4.38 -37.85
CA ARG A 353 -15.23 4.41 -39.21
C ARG A 353 -14.39 3.70 -40.27
N SER A 354 -13.10 3.51 -40.01
CA SER A 354 -12.21 2.77 -40.91
C SER A 354 -12.28 1.25 -40.70
N TYR A 355 -12.97 0.80 -39.65
CA TYR A 355 -13.12 -0.61 -39.29
C TYR A 355 -14.53 -1.07 -39.62
N LYS A 356 -14.64 -2.29 -40.14
CA LYS A 356 -15.93 -2.93 -40.43
C LYS A 356 -16.52 -3.66 -39.21
N ARG A 357 -15.67 -4.03 -38.26
CA ARG A 357 -16.05 -4.86 -37.12
C ARG A 357 -15.37 -4.40 -35.84
N LEU A 358 -16.11 -4.50 -34.75
CA LEU A 358 -15.58 -4.37 -33.40
C LEU A 358 -15.79 -5.70 -32.67
N GLU A 359 -14.69 -6.32 -32.27
CA GLU A 359 -14.71 -7.60 -31.55
C GLU A 359 -14.22 -7.44 -30.10
N MET A 360 -14.92 -8.09 -29.16
CA MET A 360 -14.53 -8.10 -27.74
C MET A 360 -14.82 -9.47 -27.12
N PHE A 361 -13.85 -9.99 -26.35
CA PHE A 361 -14.05 -11.18 -25.53
C PHE A 361 -14.73 -10.81 -24.21
N VAL A 362 -15.73 -11.59 -23.82
CA VAL A 362 -16.40 -11.44 -22.53
C VAL A 362 -16.41 -12.78 -21.81
N HIS A 363 -16.16 -12.74 -20.51
CA HIS A 363 -16.21 -13.87 -19.62
C HIS A 363 -17.18 -13.57 -18.48
N LEU A 364 -17.95 -14.59 -18.07
CA LEU A 364 -18.86 -14.52 -16.95
C LEU A 364 -18.62 -15.69 -16.00
N GLU A 365 -18.43 -15.36 -14.72
CA GLU A 365 -18.31 -16.32 -13.62
C GLU A 365 -19.19 -15.91 -12.44
N ALA A 366 -19.67 -16.91 -11.70
CA ALA A 366 -20.36 -16.69 -10.44
C ALA A 366 -19.38 -16.32 -9.32
N MET A 367 -19.83 -15.48 -8.39
CA MET A 367 -19.04 -15.08 -7.22
C MET A 367 -19.34 -15.98 -6.02
N GLY A 368 -18.32 -16.66 -5.48
CA GLY A 368 -18.49 -17.52 -4.31
C GLY A 368 -19.46 -18.67 -4.57
N GLU A 369 -20.45 -18.86 -3.68
CA GLU A 369 -21.49 -19.90 -3.80
C GLU A 369 -22.75 -19.42 -4.52
N SER A 370 -22.72 -18.26 -5.18
CA SER A 370 -23.87 -17.78 -5.95
C SER A 370 -24.16 -18.71 -7.14
N THR A 371 -25.44 -18.96 -7.38
CA THR A 371 -25.90 -19.68 -8.56
C THR A 371 -26.25 -18.68 -9.64
N LEU A 372 -25.63 -18.84 -10.81
CA LEU A 372 -25.88 -18.05 -12.00
C LEU A 372 -26.18 -19.00 -13.16
N LEU A 373 -27.26 -18.76 -13.89
CA LEU A 373 -27.64 -19.54 -15.06
C LEU A 373 -27.26 -18.81 -16.35
N ASP A 374 -27.16 -19.59 -17.43
CA ASP A 374 -26.95 -19.04 -18.76
C ASP A 374 -28.08 -18.06 -19.12
N ASN A 375 -27.71 -16.89 -19.64
CA ASN A 375 -28.58 -15.78 -20.00
C ASN A 375 -29.21 -14.99 -18.85
N ASP A 376 -28.86 -15.26 -17.58
CA ASP A 376 -29.29 -14.43 -16.45
C ASP A 376 -28.71 -13.01 -16.51
N LEU A 377 -27.54 -12.86 -17.14
CA LEU A 377 -26.88 -11.58 -17.34
C LEU A 377 -26.59 -11.33 -18.82
N GLN A 378 -26.64 -10.05 -19.18
CA GLN A 378 -26.22 -9.58 -20.49
C GLN A 378 -25.03 -8.64 -20.30
N ALA A 379 -23.99 -8.81 -21.12
CA ALA A 379 -23.00 -7.76 -21.28
C ALA A 379 -23.56 -6.71 -22.23
N PHE A 380 -23.20 -5.46 -21.98
CA PHE A 380 -23.48 -4.37 -22.89
C PHE A 380 -22.29 -3.47 -23.07
N ILE A 381 -22.21 -2.83 -24.23
CA ILE A 381 -21.25 -1.78 -24.53
C ILE A 381 -21.99 -0.57 -25.11
N ARG A 382 -21.73 0.60 -24.50
CA ARG A 382 -22.18 1.89 -25.01
C ARG A 382 -21.01 2.63 -25.66
N ILE A 383 -21.18 3.04 -26.91
CA ILE A 383 -20.19 3.82 -27.66
C ILE A 383 -20.87 5.08 -28.16
N GLY A 384 -20.37 6.24 -27.74
CA GLY A 384 -21.03 7.50 -28.02
C GLY A 384 -20.28 8.72 -27.51
N THR A 385 -20.90 9.88 -27.65
CA THR A 385 -20.38 11.15 -27.13
C THR A 385 -20.68 11.34 -25.64
N ASP A 386 -21.71 10.67 -25.13
CA ASP A 386 -22.03 10.65 -23.70
C ASP A 386 -22.56 9.28 -23.25
N ASN A 387 -22.89 9.18 -21.96
CA ASN A 387 -23.30 7.92 -21.32
C ASN A 387 -24.84 7.74 -21.20
N GLN A 388 -25.64 8.74 -21.58
CA GLN A 388 -27.08 8.83 -21.23
C GLN A 388 -28.00 9.01 -22.42
N ASP A 389 -27.66 9.90 -23.34
CA ASP A 389 -28.56 10.34 -24.39
C ASP A 389 -28.02 10.00 -25.79
N ASN A 390 -26.69 10.06 -25.98
CA ASN A 390 -26.07 9.97 -27.30
C ASN A 390 -25.04 8.83 -27.35
N TYR A 391 -25.54 7.60 -27.48
CA TYR A 391 -24.73 6.39 -27.68
C TYR A 391 -25.43 5.34 -28.54
N TYR A 392 -24.62 4.46 -29.12
CA TYR A 392 -25.05 3.15 -29.59
C TYR A 392 -24.85 2.14 -28.48
N GLU A 393 -25.87 1.32 -28.19
CA GLU A 393 -25.81 0.25 -27.22
C GLU A 393 -25.91 -1.10 -27.93
N TYR A 394 -24.98 -1.99 -27.61
CA TYR A 394 -24.99 -3.38 -28.08
C TYR A 394 -25.04 -4.29 -26.87
N ASN A 395 -26.03 -5.20 -26.85
CA ASN A 395 -26.32 -6.10 -25.74
C ASN A 395 -26.17 -7.55 -26.19
N GLN A 396 -25.57 -8.39 -25.36
CA GLN A 396 -25.40 -9.81 -25.63
C GLN A 396 -25.65 -10.63 -24.34
N PRO A 397 -26.59 -11.59 -24.36
CA PRO A 397 -26.73 -12.56 -23.29
C PRO A 397 -25.46 -13.38 -23.11
N LEU A 398 -25.07 -13.58 -21.85
CA LEU A 398 -23.85 -14.27 -21.49
C LEU A 398 -24.12 -15.69 -21.02
N LYS A 399 -23.20 -16.57 -21.39
CA LYS A 399 -23.07 -17.93 -20.88
C LYS A 399 -22.12 -17.96 -19.69
N VAL A 400 -22.48 -18.72 -18.67
CA VAL A 400 -21.70 -18.83 -17.43
C VAL A 400 -20.58 -19.86 -17.63
N THR A 401 -19.38 -19.52 -17.18
CA THR A 401 -18.26 -20.46 -17.14
C THR A 401 -18.35 -21.32 -15.90
N ASN A 402 -18.32 -22.64 -16.07
CA ASN A 402 -18.33 -23.58 -14.95
C ASN A 402 -17.00 -23.54 -14.17
N PRO A 403 -17.03 -23.58 -12.83
CA PRO A 403 -15.81 -23.57 -12.02
C PRO A 403 -14.93 -24.80 -12.27
N GLY A 404 -13.62 -24.65 -12.08
CA GLY A 404 -12.64 -25.74 -12.21
C GLY A 404 -12.14 -26.01 -13.62
N THR A 405 -12.57 -25.22 -14.61
CA THR A 405 -11.99 -25.26 -15.97
C THR A 405 -10.75 -24.37 -16.07
N SER A 406 -9.81 -24.78 -16.91
CA SER A 406 -8.67 -23.97 -17.36
C SER A 406 -8.58 -23.89 -18.89
N ASP A 407 -9.62 -24.37 -19.59
CA ASP A 407 -9.71 -24.34 -21.04
C ASP A 407 -10.03 -22.91 -21.52
N PRO A 408 -9.17 -22.27 -22.33
CA PRO A 408 -9.43 -20.95 -22.89
C PRO A 408 -10.76 -20.82 -23.64
N TYR A 409 -11.22 -21.86 -24.33
CA TYR A 409 -12.50 -21.83 -25.05
C TYR A 409 -13.71 -22.02 -24.14
N ALA A 410 -13.51 -22.57 -22.94
CA ALA A 410 -14.56 -22.62 -21.92
C ALA A 410 -14.67 -21.30 -21.15
N ILE A 411 -13.53 -20.63 -20.89
CA ILE A 411 -13.46 -19.36 -20.16
C ILE A 411 -13.90 -18.19 -21.05
N TRP A 412 -13.47 -18.21 -22.33
CA TRP A 412 -13.81 -17.20 -23.34
C TRP A 412 -14.62 -17.86 -24.46
N PRO A 413 -15.86 -18.30 -24.20
CA PRO A 413 -16.63 -19.01 -25.21
C PRO A 413 -17.01 -18.07 -26.35
N ASP A 414 -17.03 -18.59 -27.58
CA ASP A 414 -17.44 -17.84 -28.77
C ASP A 414 -18.85 -17.23 -28.61
N GLN A 415 -19.70 -17.88 -27.81
CA GLN A 415 -21.05 -17.43 -27.48
C GLN A 415 -21.08 -16.12 -26.66
N ASN A 416 -19.99 -15.79 -25.96
CA ASN A 416 -19.82 -14.54 -25.23
C ASN A 416 -18.93 -13.53 -25.98
N LYS A 417 -18.45 -13.88 -27.19
CA LYS A 417 -17.71 -12.95 -28.03
C LYS A 417 -18.70 -11.94 -28.62
N MET A 418 -18.51 -10.66 -28.30
CA MET A 418 -19.19 -9.58 -29.00
C MET A 418 -18.51 -9.38 -30.35
N ASP A 419 -19.23 -9.61 -31.44
CA ASP A 419 -18.82 -9.29 -32.81
C ASP A 419 -19.86 -8.31 -33.37
N ILE A 420 -19.50 -7.02 -33.38
CA ILE A 420 -20.37 -5.93 -33.78
C ILE A 420 -19.99 -5.53 -35.21
N ASP A 421 -20.94 -5.68 -36.14
CA ASP A 421 -20.82 -5.13 -37.47
C ASP A 421 -21.06 -3.61 -37.44
N LEU A 422 -20.12 -2.86 -38.02
CA LEU A 422 -20.14 -1.40 -38.05
C LEU A 422 -20.59 -0.83 -39.40
N GLU A 423 -20.87 -1.69 -40.40
CA GLU A 423 -21.34 -1.30 -41.74
C GLU A 423 -22.86 -1.10 -41.85
#